data_AF-A0A7X5VTR1-F1
#
_entry.id   AF-A0A7X5VTR1-F1
#
_cell.length_a   1.000
_cell.length_b   1.000
_cell.length_c   1.000
_cell.angle_alpha   90.00
_cell.angle_beta   90.00
_cell.angle_gamma   90.00
#
_symmetry.space_group_name_H-M   'P 1'
#
loop_
_entity.id
_entity.type
_entity.pdbx_description
1 polymer ?
#
loop_
_entity_poly.entity_id
_entity_poly.type
_entity_poly.pdbx_seq_one_letter_code
_entity_poly.pdbx_strand_id
1 'polypeptide(L)' 'GLDPRGTRVLDVGASTGGFTQLVLERGAVEVIALDVGRNQLDWILRSDDRVHVLEGRNARHLVPEDLPFVPDWAVVDVS' A
#
# COMPACT_ATOMS: atom_id res chain seq x y z
N GLY A 1 17.58 -9.20 5.49
CA GLY A 1 16.12 -8.98 5.56
C GLY A 1 15.68 -8.26 4.31
N LEU A 2 14.37 -8.03 4.14
CA LEU A 2 13.83 -7.19 3.06
C LEU A 2 14.10 -5.71 3.37
N ASP A 3 14.63 -4.97 2.38
CA ASP A 3 14.88 -3.52 2.47
C ASP A 3 13.99 -2.80 1.44
N PRO A 4 13.00 -1.98 1.88
CA PRO A 4 12.09 -1.27 0.99
C PRO A 4 12.73 -0.05 0.33
N ARG A 5 13.96 0.31 0.69
CA ARG A 5 14.59 1.55 0.24
C ARG A 5 14.67 1.65 -1.28
N GLY A 6 14.15 2.74 -1.83
CA GLY A 6 14.19 3.00 -3.27
C GLY A 6 13.20 2.17 -4.09
N THR A 7 12.31 1.42 -3.43
CA THR A 7 11.31 0.58 -4.09
C THR A 7 9.90 1.13 -3.94
N ARG A 8 9.00 0.67 -4.80
CA ARG A 8 7.57 0.92 -4.74
C ARG A 8 6.86 -0.32 -4.22
N VAL A 9 5.99 -0.14 -3.24
CA VAL A 9 5.43 -1.24 -2.46
C VAL A 9 3.92 -1.33 -2.64
N LEU A 10 3.39 -2.55 -2.69
CA LEU A 10 1.96 -2.81 -2.54
C LEU A 10 1.70 -3.34 -1.12
N ASP A 11 0.84 -2.65 -0.37
CA ASP A 11 0.36 -3.06 0.95
C ASP A 11 -1.07 -3.62 0.81
N VAL A 12 -1.21 -4.94 0.89
CA VAL A 12 -2.50 -5.63 0.76
C VAL A 12 -3.09 -5.90 2.13
N GLY A 13 -4.26 -5.30 2.39
CA GLY A 13 -4.89 -5.30 3.72
C GLY A 13 -4.41 -4.14 4.57
N ALA A 14 -4.22 -2.97 3.97
CA ALA A 14 -3.58 -1.82 4.60
C ALA A 14 -4.24 -1.38 5.93
N SER A 15 -5.55 -1.60 6.10
CA SER A 15 -6.32 -1.28 7.32
C SER A 15 -6.05 0.17 7.78
N THR A 16 -5.51 0.37 8.98
CA THR A 16 -5.13 1.70 9.49
C THR A 16 -3.77 2.20 8.97
N GLY A 17 -2.97 1.34 8.33
CA GLY A 17 -1.75 1.70 7.61
C GLY A 17 -0.42 1.33 8.28
N GLY A 18 -0.40 0.37 9.21
CA GLY A 18 0.81 0.01 9.95
C GLY A 18 1.98 -0.43 9.07
N PHE A 19 1.72 -1.27 8.05
CA PHE A 19 2.75 -1.69 7.09
C PHE A 19 3.12 -0.56 6.13
N THR A 20 2.14 0.17 5.60
CA THR A 20 2.34 1.38 4.79
C THR A 20 3.31 2.36 5.48
N GLN A 21 3.08 2.67 6.76
CA GLN A 21 3.96 3.54 7.53
C GLN A 21 5.37 2.94 7.66
N LEU A 22 5.48 1.67 8.03
CA LEU A 22 6.76 0.99 8.22
C LEU A 22 7.64 1.03 6.97
N VAL A 23 7.07 0.80 5.78
CA VAL A 23 7.86 0.79 4.54
C VAL A 23 8.25 2.19 4.09
N LEU A 24 7.40 3.20 4.31
CA LEU A 24 7.73 4.61 4.07
C LEU A 24 8.87 5.09 4.97
N GLU A 25 8.81 4.79 6.26
CA GLU A 25 9.86 5.14 7.23
C GLU A 25 11.21 4.49 6.89
N ARG A 26 11.18 3.33 6.24
CA ARG A 26 12.38 2.61 5.78
C ARG A 26 12.86 3.03 4.38
N GLY A 27 12.16 3.95 3.72
CA GLY A 27 12.61 4.58 2.48
C GLY A 27 11.97 4.04 1.20
N ALA A 28 10.80 3.40 1.28
CA ALA A 28 9.96 3.20 0.10
C ALA A 28 9.67 4.55 -0.58
N VAL A 29 9.66 4.54 -1.90
CA VAL A 29 9.44 5.75 -2.71
C VAL A 29 7.95 6.05 -2.81
N GLU A 30 7.16 5.01 -3.06
CA GLU A 30 5.69 5.08 -3.14
C GLU A 30 5.07 3.79 -2.62
N VAL A 31 3.84 3.88 -2.11
CA VAL A 31 3.07 2.75 -1.57
C VAL A 31 1.65 2.78 -2.12
N ILE A 32 1.18 1.64 -2.63
CA ILE A 32 -0.26 1.42 -2.88
C ILE A 32 -0.85 0.78 -1.64
N ALA A 33 -1.73 1.50 -0.93
CA ALA A 33 -2.47 0.99 0.21
C ALA A 33 -3.79 0.39 -0.27
N LEU A 34 -3.82 -0.93 -0.43
CA LEU A 34 -4.98 -1.68 -0.92
C LEU A 34 -5.79 -2.23 0.26
N ASP A 35 -7.08 -1.93 0.27
CA ASP A 35 -8.00 -2.53 1.24
C ASP A 35 -9.39 -2.81 0.63
N VAL A 36 -10.07 -3.82 1.16
CA VAL A 36 -11.47 -4.12 0.84
C VAL A 36 -12.44 -3.17 1.57
N GLY A 37 -12.03 -2.64 2.72
CA GLY A 37 -12.74 -1.62 3.47
C GLY A 37 -12.62 -0.23 2.85
N ARG A 38 -13.22 0.76 3.51
CA ARG A 38 -13.26 2.16 3.05
C ARG A 38 -13.03 3.11 4.22
N ASN A 39 -12.30 4.19 3.96
CA ASN A 39 -11.97 5.24 4.95
C ASN A 39 -11.34 4.69 6.23
N GLN A 40 -10.49 3.66 6.13
CA GLN A 40 -9.82 3.05 7.30
C GLN A 40 -8.40 3.57 7.50
N LEU A 41 -7.73 3.91 6.40
CA LEU A 41 -6.36 4.43 6.43
C LEU A 41 -6.30 5.75 7.20
N ASP A 42 -5.32 5.88 8.10
CA ASP A 42 -5.07 7.10 8.87
C ASP A 42 -4.93 8.34 7.96
N TRP A 43 -5.43 9.49 8.43
CA TRP A 43 -5.48 10.71 7.62
C TRP A 43 -4.09 11.18 7.19
N ILE A 44 -3.07 11.00 8.05
CA ILE A 44 -1.69 11.42 7.77
C ILE A 44 -1.15 10.62 6.60
N LEU A 45 -1.30 9.29 6.64
CA LEU A 45 -0.87 8.40 5.57
C LEU A 45 -1.65 8.64 4.29
N ARG A 46 -2.96 8.84 4.39
CA ARG A 46 -3.81 9.17 3.24
C ARG A 46 -3.41 10.48 2.56
N SER A 47 -2.85 11.43 3.31
CA SER A 47 -2.47 12.75 2.81
C SER A 47 -0.99 12.82 2.40
N ASP A 48 -0.24 11.72 2.53
CA ASP A 48 1.14 11.65 2.05
C ASP A 48 1.12 11.43 0.52
N ASP A 49 1.80 12.30 -0.23
CA ASP A 49 1.83 12.24 -1.71
C ASP A 49 2.46 10.95 -2.25
N ARG A 50 3.17 10.19 -1.41
CA ARG A 50 3.75 8.88 -1.75
C ARG A 50 2.75 7.74 -1.61
N VAL A 51 1.56 7.98 -1.07
CA VAL A 51 0.57 6.95 -0.78
C VAL A 51 -0.60 7.02 -1.75
N HIS A 52 -0.82 5.92 -2.46
CA HIS A 52 -1.96 5.74 -3.36
C HIS A 52 -2.99 4.85 -2.68
N VAL A 53 -4.12 5.43 -2.32
CA VAL A 53 -5.19 4.70 -1.63
C VAL A 53 -6.08 3.98 -2.63
N LEU A 54 -6.13 2.64 -2.52
CA LEU A 54 -6.98 1.78 -3.34
C LEU A 54 -7.96 1.01 -2.45
N GLU A 55 -9.07 1.66 -2.09
CA GLU A 55 -10.08 1.11 -1.19
C GLU A 55 -11.28 0.48 -1.92
N GLY A 56 -12.02 -0.38 -1.21
CA GLY A 56 -13.19 -1.07 -1.76
C GLY A 56 -12.87 -2.07 -2.86
N ARG A 57 -11.63 -2.54 -2.96
CA ARG A 57 -11.18 -3.47 -3.99
C ARG A 57 -10.58 -4.74 -3.37
N ASN A 58 -10.87 -5.88 -3.98
CA ASN A 58 -10.30 -7.15 -3.57
C ASN A 58 -9.08 -7.48 -4.44
N ALA A 59 -7.94 -7.76 -3.81
CA ALA A 59 -6.69 -8.11 -4.50
C ALA A 59 -6.84 -9.26 -5.50
N ARG A 60 -7.76 -10.22 -5.25
CA ARG A 60 -8.03 -11.37 -6.13
C ARG A 60 -8.53 -10.98 -7.53
N HIS A 61 -9.06 -9.78 -7.69
CA HIS A 61 -9.64 -9.30 -8.94
C HIS A 61 -8.87 -8.15 -9.58
N LEU A 62 -7.73 -7.75 -8.98
CA LEU A 62 -6.91 -6.68 -9.56
C LEU A 62 -6.13 -7.18 -10.76
N VAL A 63 -6.11 -6.36 -11.79
CA VAL A 63 -5.18 -6.49 -12.92
C VAL A 63 -4.11 -5.39 -12.85
N PRO A 64 -2.94 -5.54 -13.49
CA PRO A 64 -1.88 -4.53 -13.44
C PRO A 64 -2.34 -3.13 -13.83
N GLU A 65 -3.31 -3.01 -14.73
CA GLU A 65 -3.89 -1.75 -15.21
C GLU A 65 -4.74 -1.03 -14.15
N ASP A 66 -5.18 -1.72 -13.10
CA ASP A 66 -5.88 -1.11 -11.97
C ASP A 66 -4.93 -0.38 -11.00
N LEU A 67 -3.63 -0.62 -11.11
CA LEU A 67 -2.63 -0.07 -10.22
C LEU A 67 -2.04 1.22 -10.79
N PRO A 68 -1.76 2.24 -9.96
CA PRO A 68 -1.09 3.46 -10.41
C PRO A 68 0.33 3.20 -10.92
N PHE A 69 0.94 2.10 -10.47
CA PHE A 69 2.23 1.60 -10.93
C PHE A 69 2.35 0.10 -10.69
N VAL A 70 3.32 -0.53 -11.35
CA VAL A 70 3.71 -1.91 -11.06
C VAL A 70 4.64 -1.92 -9.83
N PRO A 71 4.25 -2.52 -8.69
CA PRO A 71 5.07 -2.55 -7.48
C PRO A 71 6.27 -3.50 -7.66
N ASP A 72 7.36 -3.21 -6.94
CA ASP A 72 8.56 -4.06 -6.97
C ASP A 72 8.40 -5.28 -6.05
N TRP A 73 7.63 -5.15 -4.97
CA TRP A 73 7.23 -6.24 -4.08
C TRP A 73 5.99 -5.83 -3.25
N ALA A 74 5.43 -6.80 -2.54
CA ALA A 74 4.23 -6.63 -1.74
C ALA A 74 4.42 -7.11 -0.30
N VAL A 75 3.74 -6.43 0.62
CA VAL A 75 3.41 -6.93 1.96
C VAL A 75 1.94 -7.33 1.95
N VAL A 76 1.63 -8.46 2.58
CA VAL A 76 0.28 -9.01 2.57
C VAL A 76 -0.05 -9.46 3.98
N ASP A 77 -1.04 -8.79 4.58
CA ASP A 77 -1.60 -9.16 5.88
C ASP A 77 -3.12 -9.17 5.77
N VAL A 78 -3.66 -10.35 5.47
CA VAL A 78 -5.09 -10.57 5.25
C VAL A 78 -5.51 -11.84 6.00
N SER A 79 -6.68 -11.80 6.63
CA SER A 79 -7.31 -12.95 7.30
C SER A 79 -8.07 -13.87 6.35
#